data_AF-A0A4Q9XP78-F1
#
_entry.id   AF-A0A4Q9XP78-F1
#
_cell.length_a   1.000
_cell.length_b   1.000
_cell.length_c   1.000
_cell.angle_alpha   90.00
_cell.angle_beta   90.00
_cell.angle_gamma   90.00
#
_symmetry.space_group_name_H-M   'P 1'
#
loop_
_entity.id
_entity.type
_entity.pdbx_description
1 polymer ?
#
loop_
_entity_poly.entity_id
_entity_poly.type
_entity_poly.pdbx_seq_one_letter_code
_entity_poly.pdbx_strand_id
1 'polypeptide(L)'
;MFDQNVSSPFTTTVTTAAQTQTQKPLRDTVKQAVNKYLKELNNADIDNLYDLVLAEVEAPLLEEVMTYTRGNQTRAAIMMGINRGTLRKKLKQYGMN
;
A
#
# COMPACT_ATOMS: atom_id res chain seq x y z
N MET A 1 24.01 0.64 -8.89
CA MET A 1 23.82 -0.70 -9.47
C MET A 1 22.68 -1.36 -8.70
N PHE A 2 21.44 -1.13 -9.14
CA PHE A 2 20.24 -1.80 -8.62
C PHE A 2 19.42 -2.14 -9.86
N ASP A 3 19.34 -3.43 -10.18
CA ASP A 3 18.69 -3.96 -11.37
C ASP A 3 17.23 -3.49 -11.50
N GLN A 4 16.94 -2.83 -12.62
CA GLN A 4 15.63 -2.31 -13.00
C GLN A 4 14.81 -3.35 -13.78
N ASN A 5 14.72 -4.59 -13.30
CA ASN A 5 13.80 -5.55 -13.93
C ASN A 5 13.12 -6.46 -12.92
N VAL A 6 12.33 -5.86 -12.05
CA VAL A 6 11.32 -6.55 -11.24
C VAL A 6 9.96 -6.20 -11.83
N SER A 7 9.43 -7.08 -12.67
CA SER A 7 8.01 -7.10 -13.04
C SER A 7 7.20 -7.16 -11.76
N SER A 8 6.72 -6.00 -11.30
CA SER A 8 5.92 -5.92 -10.09
C SER A 8 4.51 -6.38 -10.44
N PRO A 9 3.87 -7.25 -9.63
CA PRO A 9 2.47 -7.63 -9.85
C PRO A 9 1.51 -6.45 -9.75
N PHE A 10 1.98 -5.28 -9.28
CA PHE A 10 1.25 -4.02 -9.22
C PHE A 10 1.43 -3.13 -10.47
N THR A 11 2.02 -3.63 -11.56
CA THR A 11 2.08 -2.93 -12.85
C THR A 11 1.01 -3.49 -13.79
N THR A 12 -0.13 -2.80 -13.96
CA THR A 12 -1.14 -3.19 -14.95
C THR A 12 -0.93 -2.40 -16.24
N THR A 13 -0.35 -3.01 -17.28
CA THR A 13 -0.35 -2.42 -18.63
C THR A 13 -1.76 -2.56 -19.23
N VAL A 14 -2.63 -1.56 -19.01
CA VAL A 14 -3.91 -1.48 -19.72
C VAL A 14 -3.65 -0.81 -21.07
N THR A 15 -3.53 -1.60 -22.13
CA THR A 15 -3.40 -1.09 -23.50
C THR A 15 -4.80 -0.86 -24.07
N THR A 16 -5.26 0.40 -24.13
CA THR A 16 -6.45 0.81 -24.87
C THR A 16 -6.04 1.80 -25.98
N ALA A 17 -6.58 1.60 -27.17
CA ALA A 17 -6.03 2.03 -28.47
C ALA A 17 -5.97 3.55 -28.77
N ALA A 18 -5.98 4.45 -27.78
CA ALA A 18 -5.93 5.89 -28.05
C ALA A 18 -5.15 6.76 -27.03
N GLN A 19 -4.74 6.24 -25.88
CA GLN A 19 -4.01 7.01 -24.87
C GLN A 19 -3.00 6.14 -24.13
N THR A 20 -1.71 6.28 -24.43
CA THR A 20 -0.61 5.60 -23.74
C THR A 20 -0.34 6.26 -22.38
N GLN A 21 -1.19 6.00 -21.40
CA GLN A 21 -0.85 6.27 -20.00
C GLN A 21 -0.06 5.07 -19.46
N THR A 22 1.25 5.21 -19.36
CA THR A 22 2.11 4.21 -18.71
C THR A 22 1.79 4.18 -17.22
N GLN A 23 1.07 3.13 -16.79
CA GLN A 23 0.75 2.91 -15.38
C GLN A 23 2.07 2.72 -14.60
N LYS A 24 2.33 3.64 -13.66
CA LYS A 24 3.56 3.65 -12.87
C LYS A 24 3.47 2.60 -11.76
N PRO A 25 4.56 1.88 -11.45
CA PRO A 25 4.63 0.99 -10.30
C PRO A 25 4.26 1.68 -8.98
N LEU A 26 3.61 0.94 -8.06
CA LEU A 26 3.25 1.46 -6.72
C LEU A 26 4.44 2.10 -5.99
N ARG A 27 5.64 1.52 -6.12
CA ARG A 27 6.86 2.06 -5.51
C ARG A 27 7.16 3.50 -5.95
N ASP A 28 6.88 3.83 -7.20
CA ASP A 28 7.16 5.16 -7.76
C ASP A 28 6.13 6.17 -7.27
N THR A 29 4.88 5.74 -7.15
CA THR A 29 3.79 6.53 -6.54
C THR A 29 4.09 6.85 -5.08
N VAL A 30 4.50 5.86 -4.28
CA VAL A 30 4.90 6.07 -2.87
C VAL A 30 6.09 7.02 -2.78
N LYS A 31 7.13 6.82 -3.60
CA LYS A 31 8.29 7.72 -3.66
C LYS A 31 7.90 9.15 -3.98
N GLN A 32 7.00 9.35 -4.95
CA GLN A 32 6.51 10.67 -5.34
C GLN A 32 5.71 11.34 -4.21
N ALA A 33 4.80 10.60 -3.56
CA ALA A 33 3.99 11.10 -2.46
C ALA A 33 4.84 11.52 -1.24
N VAL A 34 5.76 10.66 -0.81
CA VAL A 34 6.66 10.96 0.32
C VAL A 34 7.58 12.14 -0.01
N ASN A 35 8.13 12.22 -1.22
CA ASN A 35 8.97 13.35 -1.63
C ASN A 35 8.20 14.68 -1.63
N LYS A 36 6.92 14.66 -2.05
CA LYS A 36 6.05 15.83 -2.01
C LYS A 36 5.80 16.26 -0.56
N TYR A 37 5.41 15.33 0.31
CA TYR A 37 5.16 15.62 1.73
C TYR A 37 6.39 16.23 2.41
N LEU A 38 7.58 15.63 2.23
CA LEU A 38 8.83 16.15 2.79
C LEU A 38 9.20 17.55 2.29
N LYS A 39 8.86 17.90 1.05
CA LYS A 39 9.09 19.25 0.51
C LYS A 39 8.15 20.29 1.10
N GLU A 40 6.90 19.92 1.38
CA GLU A 40 5.91 20.82 1.96
C GLU A 40 6.20 21.15 3.43
N LEU A 41 6.93 20.27 4.13
CA LEU A 41 7.25 20.41 5.54
C LEU A 41 8.30 21.49 5.87
N ASN A 42 8.98 22.09 4.89
CA ASN A 42 9.80 23.31 5.06
C ASN A 42 10.67 23.33 6.35
N ASN A 43 11.41 22.26 6.65
CA ASN A 43 12.26 22.07 7.83
C ASN A 43 11.53 22.01 9.20
N ALA A 44 10.24 21.71 9.23
CA ALA A 44 9.57 21.29 10.46
C ALA A 44 10.09 19.91 10.89
N ASP A 45 10.35 19.75 12.19
CA ASP A 45 10.67 18.45 12.79
C ASP A 45 9.42 17.56 12.73
N ILE A 46 9.57 16.36 12.15
CA ILE A 46 8.49 15.38 12.02
C ILE A 46 8.88 14.15 12.81
N ASP A 47 8.04 13.79 13.78
CA ASP A 47 8.11 12.51 14.44
C ASP A 47 7.16 11.51 13.76
N ASN A 48 7.52 10.22 13.83
CA ASN A 48 6.66 9.10 13.43
C ASN A 48 6.25 9.05 11.94
N LEU A 49 7.07 9.59 11.03
CA LEU A 49 6.82 9.50 9.57
C LEU A 49 6.63 8.05 9.08
N TYR A 50 7.38 7.11 9.67
CA TYR A 50 7.24 5.69 9.32
C TYR A 50 5.84 5.17 9.58
N ASP A 51 5.28 5.42 10.77
CA ASP A 51 3.93 4.97 11.15
C ASP A 51 2.86 5.67 10.32
N LEU A 52 3.06 6.95 9.99
CA LEU A 52 2.17 7.71 9.10
C LEU A 52 2.08 7.06 7.72
N VAL A 53 3.24 6.80 7.10
CA VAL A 53 3.29 6.16 5.77
C VAL A 53 2.78 4.73 5.84
N LEU A 54 3.11 3.99 6.90
CA LEU A 54 2.65 2.63 7.07
C LEU A 54 1.12 2.56 7.20
N ALA A 55 0.50 3.48 7.94
CA ALA A 55 -0.96 3.56 8.07
C ALA A 55 -1.65 3.81 6.72
N GLU A 56 -1.10 4.72 5.90
CA GLU A 56 -1.63 5.07 4.58
C GLU A 56 -1.58 3.89 3.60
N VAL A 57 -0.64 2.95 3.79
CA VAL A 57 -0.49 1.77 2.94
C VAL A 57 -1.26 0.58 3.51
N GLU A 58 -1.22 0.35 4.82
CA GLU A 58 -1.83 -0.82 5.45
C GLU A 58 -3.36 -0.76 5.46
N ALA A 59 -3.96 0.40 5.70
CA ALA A 59 -5.41 0.54 5.74
C ALA A 59 -6.08 0.10 4.41
N PRO A 60 -5.72 0.65 3.24
CA PRO A 60 -6.33 0.23 1.97
C PRO A 60 -5.99 -1.22 1.61
N LEU A 61 -4.79 -1.71 1.97
CA LEU A 61 -4.43 -3.11 1.77
C LEU A 61 -5.36 -4.05 2.55
N LEU A 62 -5.64 -3.73 3.82
CA LEU A 62 -6.52 -4.51 4.67
C LEU A 62 -7.97 -4.49 4.16
N GLU A 63 -8.46 -3.32 3.76
CA GLU A 63 -9.80 -3.17 3.20
C GLU A 63 -10.00 -4.01 1.94
N GLU A 64 -9.07 -3.93 1.00
CA GLU A 64 -9.16 -4.68 -0.26
C GLU A 64 -9.06 -6.20 -0.04
N VAL A 65 -8.17 -6.64 0.86
CA VAL A 65 -8.06 -8.07 1.18
C VAL A 65 -9.32 -8.56 1.90
N MET A 66 -9.87 -7.78 2.83
CA MET A 66 -11.10 -8.14 3.54
C MET A 66 -12.30 -8.20 2.58
N THR A 67 -12.38 -7.26 1.63
CA THR A 67 -13.39 -7.26 0.57
C THR A 67 -13.24 -8.48 -0.34
N TYR A 68 -12.03 -8.74 -0.84
CA TYR A 68 -11.73 -9.89 -1.70
C TYR A 68 -12.04 -11.24 -1.01
N THR A 69 -11.79 -11.32 0.29
CA THR A 69 -12.08 -12.52 1.09
C THR A 69 -13.50 -12.57 1.65
N ARG A 70 -14.36 -11.58 1.33
CA ARG A 70 -15.74 -11.45 1.80
C ARG A 70 -15.85 -11.52 3.33
N GLY A 71 -14.96 -10.81 4.02
CA GLY A 71 -14.90 -10.77 5.47
C GLY A 71 -14.26 -11.99 6.14
N ASN A 72 -13.78 -12.99 5.39
CA ASN A 72 -13.15 -14.18 5.97
C ASN A 72 -11.72 -13.88 6.45
N GLN A 73 -11.60 -13.49 7.72
CA GLN A 73 -10.32 -13.14 8.35
C GLN A 73 -9.28 -14.27 8.33
N THR A 74 -9.70 -15.54 8.39
CA THR A 74 -8.74 -16.66 8.31
C THR A 74 -8.13 -16.74 6.92
N ARG A 75 -8.96 -16.63 5.88
CA ARG A 75 -8.49 -16.59 4.48
C ARG A 75 -7.66 -15.36 4.20
N ALA A 76 -8.05 -14.19 4.72
CA ALA A 76 -7.29 -12.94 4.61
C ALA A 76 -5.90 -13.07 5.25
N ALA A 77 -5.82 -13.62 6.47
CA ALA A 77 -4.56 -13.81 7.17
C ALA A 77 -3.61 -14.76 6.41
N ILE A 78 -4.15 -15.86 5.86
CA ILE A 78 -3.39 -16.79 5.00
C ILE A 78 -2.90 -16.09 3.74
N MET A 79 -3.77 -15.33 3.05
CA MET A 79 -3.42 -14.58 1.83
C MET A 79 -2.33 -13.53 2.10
N MET A 80 -2.41 -12.82 3.22
CA MET A 80 -1.43 -11.81 3.61
C MET A 80 -0.15 -12.42 4.21
N GLY A 81 -0.13 -13.73 4.49
CA GLY A 81 1.02 -14.40 5.11
C GLY A 81 1.29 -13.97 6.55
N ILE A 82 0.26 -13.51 7.28
CA ILE A 82 0.38 -13.07 8.68
C ILE A 82 -0.47 -13.93 9.60
N ASN A 83 -0.12 -13.95 10.89
CA ASN A 83 -0.95 -14.61 11.90
C ASN A 83 -2.34 -13.93 11.98
N ARG A 84 -3.41 -14.71 12.11
CA ARG A 84 -4.79 -14.21 12.27
C ARG A 84 -4.95 -13.23 13.44
N GLY A 85 -4.25 -13.46 14.55
CA GLY A 85 -4.20 -12.55 15.69
C GLY A 85 -3.60 -11.19 15.33
N THR A 86 -2.56 -11.17 14.50
CA THR A 86 -1.96 -9.93 13.97
C THR A 86 -2.95 -9.21 13.04
N LEU A 87 -3.58 -9.93 12.10
CA LEU A 87 -4.61 -9.36 11.24
C LEU A 87 -5.72 -8.70 12.08
N ARG A 88 -6.25 -9.39 13.09
CA ARG A 88 -7.31 -8.86 13.94
C ARG A 88 -6.89 -7.60 14.69
N LYS A 89 -5.65 -7.55 15.19
CA LYS A 89 -5.10 -6.34 15.83
C LYS A 89 -5.04 -5.17 14.85
N LYS A 90 -4.58 -5.41 13.62
CA LYS A 90 -4.51 -4.38 12.57
C LYS A 90 -5.90 -3.90 12.15
N LEU A 91 -6.87 -4.80 11.92
CA LEU A 91 -8.25 -4.40 11.63
C LEU A 91 -8.83 -3.53 12.74
N LYS A 92 -8.58 -3.87 14.01
CA LYS A 92 -9.01 -3.04 15.14
C LYS A 92 -8.32 -1.66 15.16
N GLN A 93 -7.03 -1.60 14.84
CA GLN A 93 -6.26 -0.35 14.78
C GLN A 93 -6.86 0.63 13.76
N TYR A 94 -7.37 0.12 12.63
CA TYR A 94 -7.96 0.94 11.57
C TYR A 94 -9.50 1.01 11.63
N GLY A 95 -10.15 0.52 12.69
CA GLY A 95 -11.60 0.61 12.87
C GLY A 95 -12.44 -0.29 11.94
N MET A 96 -11.88 -1.40 11.45
CA MET A 96 -12.50 -2.34 10.49
C MET A 96 -13.05 -3.61 11.16
N ASN A 97 -13.56 -3.50 12.40
CA ASN A 97 -13.93 -4.63 13.25
C ASN A 97 -15.43 -4.82 13.42
#